data_AF-A0A1H6NKR5-F1
#
_entry.id   AF-A0A1H6NKR5-F1
#
_cell.length_a   1.000
_cell.length_b   1.000
_cell.length_c   1.000
_cell.angle_alpha   90.00
_cell.angle_beta   90.00
_cell.angle_gamma   90.00
#
_symmetry.space_group_name_H-M   'P 1'
#
loop_
_entity.id
_entity.type
_entity.pdbx_description
1 polymer ?
#
loop_
_entity_poly.entity_id
_entity_poly.type
_entity_poly.pdbx_seq_one_letter_code
_entity_poly.pdbx_strand_id
1 'polypeptide(L)'
;MKYFARLEGGYVVERLDVDELPPFHESLRWVECEEDVQVGWYQSDASAPLVAPVISLSERGAAERQWRDIEISRVRWLCERHRDEVDLGLATTLSVEQFRELLIHVQALRDWPQSQVFPASEQRPVAPSWLAGAAQ
;
A
#
# COMPACT_ATOMS: atom_id res chain seq x y z
N MET A 1 7.74 9.93 -26.15
CA MET A 1 8.06 9.46 -24.80
C MET A 1 8.45 8.00 -24.88
N LYS A 2 9.66 7.67 -24.46
CA LYS A 2 10.13 6.29 -24.30
C LYS A 2 10.44 6.04 -22.83
N TYR A 3 10.31 4.78 -22.43
CA TYR A 3 10.65 4.37 -21.08
C TYR A 3 11.88 3.48 -21.14
N PHE A 4 12.83 3.75 -20.26
CA PHE A 4 14.04 2.95 -20.15
C PHE A 4 14.21 2.43 -18.73
N ALA A 5 14.51 1.15 -18.62
CA ALA A 5 14.80 0.48 -17.36
C ALA A 5 16.30 0.16 -17.27
N ARG A 6 16.93 0.56 -16.17
CA ARG A 6 18.31 0.16 -15.85
C ARG A 6 18.30 -1.19 -15.17
N LEU A 7 19.06 -2.14 -15.72
CA LEU A 7 19.17 -3.50 -15.21
C LEU A 7 20.48 -3.71 -14.47
N GLU A 8 20.39 -4.22 -13.23
CA GLU A 8 21.53 -4.74 -12.48
C GLU A 8 21.23 -6.19 -12.06
N GLY A 9 22.09 -7.13 -12.44
CA GLY A 9 21.86 -8.56 -12.13
C GLY A 9 20.55 -9.13 -12.71
N GLY A 10 20.00 -8.50 -13.75
CA GLY A 10 18.69 -8.84 -14.34
C GLY A 10 17.49 -8.12 -13.71
N TYR A 11 17.68 -7.35 -12.63
CA TYR A 11 16.60 -6.61 -11.98
C TYR A 11 16.56 -5.16 -12.43
N VAL A 12 15.36 -4.62 -12.62
CA VAL A 12 15.13 -3.18 -12.79
C VAL A 12 15.45 -2.49 -11.49
N VAL A 13 16.48 -1.65 -11.48
CA VAL A 13 16.86 -0.84 -10.32
C VAL A 13 16.45 0.62 -10.47
N GLU A 14 16.20 1.06 -11.70
CA GLU A 14 15.87 2.44 -12.02
C GLU A 14 15.03 2.50 -13.31
N ARG A 15 14.13 3.48 -13.39
CA ARG A 15 13.32 3.75 -14.58
C ARG A 15 13.43 5.23 -14.94
N LEU A 16 13.65 5.50 -16.22
CA LEU A 16 13.68 6.84 -16.79
C LEU A 16 12.58 7.02 -17.83
N ASP A 17 12.03 8.22 -17.86
CA ASP A 17 11.07 8.68 -18.85
C ASP A 17 11.74 9.78 -19.69
N VAL A 18 12.35 9.37 -20.80
CA VAL A 18 13.15 10.21 -21.68
C VAL A 18 12.99 9.73 -23.12
N ASP A 19 12.96 10.63 -24.10
CA ASP A 19 12.87 10.24 -25.51
C ASP A 19 14.15 9.54 -26.03
N GLU A 20 15.30 9.90 -25.45
CA GLU A 20 16.60 9.31 -25.73
C GLU A 20 17.43 9.23 -24.45
N LEU A 21 18.16 8.13 -24.26
CA LEU A 21 19.02 7.95 -23.10
C LEU A 21 20.19 8.95 -23.13
N PRO A 22 20.43 9.68 -22.04
CA PRO A 22 21.68 10.42 -21.85
C PRO A 22 22.92 9.53 -22.01
N PRO A 23 24.10 10.11 -22.31
CA PRO A 23 25.35 9.36 -22.41
C PRO A 23 25.79 8.87 -21.03
N PHE A 24 25.25 7.73 -20.63
CA PHE A 24 25.63 7.00 -19.43
C PHE A 24 26.92 6.22 -19.62
N HIS A 25 27.54 5.81 -18.51
CA HIS A 25 28.70 4.93 -18.55
C HIS A 25 28.34 3.58 -19.21
N GLU A 26 29.22 3.05 -20.06
CA GLU A 26 29.00 1.83 -20.86
C GLU A 26 28.72 0.56 -20.05
N SER A 27 29.08 0.57 -18.76
CA SER A 27 28.76 -0.52 -17.83
C SER A 27 27.30 -0.57 -17.40
N LEU A 28 26.54 0.50 -17.61
CA LEU A 28 25.12 0.57 -17.26
C LEU A 28 24.29 -0.03 -18.37
N ARG A 29 23.56 -1.10 -18.04
CA ARG A 29 22.66 -1.76 -18.98
C ARG A 29 21.29 -1.11 -18.91
N TRP A 30 20.93 -0.41 -19.97
CA TRP A 30 19.59 0.15 -20.16
C TRP A 30 18.83 -0.62 -21.23
N VAL A 31 17.55 -0.90 -20.98
CA VAL A 31 16.63 -1.52 -21.94
C VAL A 31 15.41 -0.64 -22.13
N GLU A 32 14.94 -0.50 -23.36
CA GLU A 32 13.63 0.13 -23.64
C GLU A 32 12.54 -0.80 -23.06
N CYS A 33 11.58 -0.23 -22.35
CA CYS A 33 10.56 -0.96 -21.62
C CYS A 33 9.16 -0.33 -21.81
N GLU A 34 8.13 -1.06 -21.39
CA GLU A 34 6.76 -0.54 -21.36
C GLU A 34 6.59 0.46 -20.20
N GLU A 35 5.53 1.26 -20.26
CA GLU A 35 5.23 2.30 -19.27
C GLU A 35 4.99 1.74 -17.86
N ASP A 36 4.39 0.55 -17.80
CA ASP A 36 3.96 -0.12 -16.58
C ASP A 36 5.10 -0.84 -15.85
N VAL A 37 6.26 -1.03 -16.50
CA VAL A 37 7.45 -1.62 -15.89
C VAL A 37 7.87 -0.82 -14.66
N GLN A 38 8.08 -1.52 -13.54
CA GLN A 38 8.51 -0.92 -12.28
C GLN A 38 9.91 -1.41 -11.86
N VAL A 39 10.52 -0.66 -10.95
CA VAL A 39 11.68 -1.13 -10.18
C VAL A 39 11.32 -2.43 -9.45
N GLY A 40 12.26 -3.38 -9.46
CA GLY A 40 12.10 -4.73 -8.89
C GLY A 40 11.62 -5.79 -9.88
N TRP A 41 11.24 -5.41 -11.11
CA TRP A 41 10.96 -6.37 -12.18
C TRP A 41 12.23 -7.09 -12.61
N TYR A 42 12.09 -8.33 -13.07
CA TYR A 42 13.21 -9.19 -13.42
C TYR A 42 13.15 -9.58 -14.89
N GLN A 43 14.31 -9.56 -15.54
CA GLN A 43 14.54 -10.09 -16.89
C GLN A 43 15.52 -11.26 -16.80
N SER A 44 15.09 -12.44 -17.25
CA SER A 44 15.94 -13.63 -17.23
C SER A 44 17.10 -13.53 -18.21
N ASP A 45 16.82 -13.04 -19.43
CA ASP A 45 17.76 -12.99 -20.54
C ASP A 45 17.54 -11.72 -21.38
N ALA A 46 18.51 -11.34 -22.21
CA ALA A 46 18.46 -10.06 -22.93
C ALA A 46 17.27 -9.85 -23.87
N SER A 47 16.62 -10.93 -24.29
CA SER A 47 15.43 -10.89 -25.15
C SER A 47 14.15 -11.29 -24.40
N ALA A 48 14.25 -11.65 -23.12
CA ALA A 48 13.09 -12.00 -22.32
C ALA A 48 12.33 -10.72 -21.92
N PRO A 49 11.00 -10.76 -21.83
CA PRO A 49 10.23 -9.65 -21.30
C PRO A 49 10.61 -9.40 -19.83
N LEU A 50 10.46 -8.15 -19.39
CA LEU A 50 10.53 -7.81 -17.98
C LEU A 50 9.28 -8.36 -17.28
N VAL A 51 9.49 -9.11 -16.22
CA VAL A 51 8.40 -9.76 -15.47
C VAL A 51 8.33 -9.15 -14.08
N ALA A 52 7.13 -8.78 -13.66
CA ALA A 52 6.89 -8.32 -12.30
C ALA A 52 7.38 -9.38 -11.29
N PRO A 53 8.00 -8.95 -10.16
CA PRO A 53 8.42 -9.89 -9.14
C PRO A 53 7.19 -10.66 -8.63
N VAL A 54 7.29 -11.99 -8.61
CA VAL A 54 6.24 -12.83 -8.04
C VAL A 54 6.37 -12.75 -6.52
N ILE A 55 5.69 -11.78 -5.92
CA ILE A 55 5.54 -11.71 -4.47
C ILE A 55 4.57 -12.84 -4.08
N SER A 56 5.01 -13.74 -3.21
CA SER A 56 4.20 -14.88 -2.78
C SER A 56 2.92 -14.42 -2.08
N LEU A 57 1.87 -15.24 -2.11
CA LEU A 57 0.64 -14.97 -1.34
C LEU A 57 0.93 -14.79 0.17
N SER A 58 1.97 -15.46 0.68
CA SER A 58 2.40 -15.33 2.07
C SER A 58 2.96 -13.93 2.37
N GLU A 59 3.85 -13.42 1.51
CA GLU A 59 4.44 -12.08 1.64
C GLU A 59 3.38 -10.99 1.46
N ARG A 60 2.50 -11.13 0.46
CA ARG A 60 1.34 -10.24 0.30
C ARG A 60 0.47 -10.24 1.55
N GLY A 61 0.19 -11.43 2.09
CA GLY A 61 -0.56 -11.54 3.35
C GLY A 61 0.16 -10.90 4.55
N ALA A 62 1.49 -10.97 4.62
CA ALA A 62 2.24 -10.29 5.66
C ALA A 62 2.12 -8.76 5.55
N ALA A 63 2.25 -8.22 4.33
CA ALA A 63 2.09 -6.80 4.07
C ALA A 63 0.67 -6.31 4.41
N GLU A 64 -0.38 -7.05 4.04
CA GLU A 64 -1.77 -6.69 4.36
C GLU A 64 -2.07 -6.74 5.86
N ARG A 65 -1.51 -7.70 6.60
CA ARG A 65 -1.64 -7.76 8.06
C ARG A 65 -0.95 -6.57 8.74
N GLN A 66 0.21 -6.17 8.22
CA GLN A 66 0.92 -4.99 8.70
C GLN A 66 0.13 -3.71 8.40
N TRP A 67 -0.42 -3.57 7.20
CA TRP A 67 -1.30 -2.45 6.84
C TRP A 67 -2.50 -2.35 7.79
N ARG A 68 -3.18 -3.47 8.05
CA ARG A 68 -4.28 -3.54 9.02
C ARG A 68 -3.84 -3.06 10.41
N ASP A 69 -2.69 -3.51 10.90
CA ASP A 69 -2.19 -3.13 12.23
C ASP A 69 -1.91 -1.63 12.32
N ILE A 70 -1.38 -1.03 11.26
CA ILE A 70 -1.18 0.42 11.15
C ILE A 70 -2.53 1.13 11.20
N GLU A 71 -3.52 0.70 10.41
CA GLU A 71 -4.82 1.38 10.35
C GLU A 71 -5.59 1.28 11.67
N ILE A 72 -5.59 0.12 12.33
CA ILE A 72 -6.17 -0.05 13.66
C ILE A 72 -5.46 0.86 14.68
N SER A 73 -4.14 0.94 14.63
CA SER A 73 -3.36 1.78 15.55
C SER A 73 -3.64 3.27 15.32
N ARG A 74 -3.80 3.69 14.06
CA ARG A 74 -4.12 5.06 13.67
C ARG A 74 -5.43 5.57 14.26
N VAL A 75 -6.43 4.70 14.45
CA VAL A 75 -7.76 5.09 14.97
C VAL A 75 -8.02 4.68 16.42
N ARG A 76 -7.11 3.91 17.05
CA ARG A 76 -7.26 3.41 18.43
C ARG A 76 -7.50 4.53 19.44
N TRP A 77 -6.73 5.62 19.35
CA TRP A 77 -6.79 6.76 20.27
C TRP A 77 -8.15 7.48 20.25
N LEU A 78 -8.89 7.44 19.13
CA LEU A 78 -10.24 8.01 19.04
C LEU A 78 -11.22 7.22 19.90
N CYS A 79 -11.09 5.89 19.91
CA CYS A 79 -11.93 5.03 20.75
C CYS A 79 -11.64 5.22 22.23
N GLU A 80 -10.37 5.36 22.60
CA GLU A 80 -9.94 5.58 23.98
C GLU A 80 -10.49 6.92 24.49
N ARG A 81 -10.27 8.03 23.75
CA ARG A 81 -10.82 9.33 24.14
C ARG A 81 -12.34 9.33 24.25
N HIS A 82 -13.06 8.75 23.29
CA HIS A 82 -14.52 8.76 23.36
C HIS A 82 -15.02 8.08 24.64
N ARG A 83 -14.37 6.99 25.06
CA ARG A 83 -14.68 6.33 26.34
C ARG A 83 -14.33 7.21 27.53
N ASP A 84 -13.15 7.82 27.52
CA ASP A 84 -12.72 8.73 28.59
C ASP A 84 -13.69 9.92 28.74
N GLU A 85 -14.14 10.52 27.62
CA GLU A 85 -15.12 11.61 27.60
C GLU A 85 -16.46 11.15 28.21
N VAL A 86 -16.95 9.97 27.85
CA VAL A 86 -18.19 9.40 28.40
C VAL A 86 -18.04 9.11 29.90
N ASP A 87 -16.94 8.48 30.32
CA ASP A 87 -16.70 8.11 31.71
C ASP A 87 -16.53 9.33 32.62
N LEU A 88 -15.97 10.43 32.09
CA LEU A 88 -15.86 11.72 32.76
C LEU A 88 -17.13 12.58 32.67
N GLY A 89 -18.16 12.14 31.93
CA GLY A 89 -19.38 12.92 31.69
C GLY A 89 -19.15 14.21 30.91
N LEU A 90 -18.10 14.26 30.08
CA LEU A 90 -17.79 15.38 29.20
C LEU A 90 -18.60 15.32 27.91
N ALA A 91 -18.70 16.46 27.21
CA ALA A 91 -19.21 16.48 25.85
C ALA A 91 -18.25 15.70 24.94
N THR A 92 -18.78 14.74 24.17
CA THR A 92 -17.96 13.89 23.31
C THR A 92 -17.53 14.64 22.06
N THR A 93 -16.26 14.46 21.65
CA THR A 93 -15.73 15.06 20.42
C THR A 93 -16.35 14.41 19.17
N LEU A 94 -16.61 13.10 19.23
CA LEU A 94 -17.32 12.36 18.19
C LEU A 94 -18.80 12.26 18.53
N SER A 95 -19.66 12.34 17.50
CA SER A 95 -21.06 12.00 17.66
C SER A 95 -21.23 10.49 17.91
N VAL A 96 -22.38 10.10 18.47
CA VAL A 96 -22.71 8.68 18.69
C VAL A 96 -22.66 7.89 17.38
N GLU A 97 -23.11 8.48 16.27
CA GLU A 97 -23.06 7.83 14.96
C GLU A 97 -21.63 7.68 14.45
N GLN A 98 -20.79 8.72 14.56
CA GLN A 98 -19.38 8.63 14.19
C GLN A 98 -18.64 7.58 15.03
N PHE A 99 -18.91 7.53 16.33
CA PHE A 99 -18.31 6.50 17.18
C PHE A 99 -18.77 5.10 16.79
N ARG A 100 -20.05 4.91 16.43
CA ARG A 100 -20.55 3.65 15.92
C ARG A 100 -19.88 3.23 14.61
N GLU A 101 -19.79 4.15 13.64
CA GLU A 101 -19.12 3.92 12.36
C GLU A 101 -17.64 3.56 12.56
N LEU A 102 -16.95 4.22 13.51
CA LEU A 102 -15.57 3.91 13.87
C LEU A 102 -15.44 2.47 14.39
N LEU A 103 -16.34 2.04 15.29
CA LEU A 103 -16.31 0.67 15.82
C LEU A 103 -16.57 -0.37 14.72
N ILE A 104 -17.51 -0.10 13.81
CA ILE A 104 -17.79 -0.96 12.65
C ILE A 104 -16.57 -1.05 11.75
N HIS A 105 -15.91 0.08 11.46
CA HIS A 105 -14.72 0.11 10.63
C HIS A 105 -13.55 -0.67 11.27
N VAL A 106 -13.30 -0.49 12.56
CA VAL A 106 -12.26 -1.25 13.29
C VAL A 106 -12.57 -2.75 13.30
N GLN A 107 -13.85 -3.14 13.42
CA GLN A 107 -14.25 -4.54 13.31
C GLN A 107 -13.97 -5.09 11.91
N ALA A 108 -14.34 -4.36 10.85
CA ALA A 108 -14.05 -4.75 9.48
C ALA A 108 -12.54 -4.93 9.23
N LEU A 109 -11.70 -4.07 9.81
CA LEU A 109 -10.23 -4.23 9.76
C LEU A 109 -9.78 -5.51 10.47
N ARG A 110 -10.37 -5.89 11.61
CA ARG A 110 -10.03 -7.15 12.30
C ARG A 110 -10.44 -8.38 11.51
N ASP A 111 -11.57 -8.31 10.82
CA ASP A 111 -12.10 -9.41 10.02
C ASP A 111 -11.39 -9.54 8.66
N TRP A 112 -10.69 -8.49 8.21
CA TRP A 112 -10.01 -8.45 6.91
C TRP A 112 -9.09 -9.66 6.63
N PRO A 113 -8.19 -10.08 7.54
CA PRO A 113 -7.32 -11.26 7.30
C PRO A 113 -8.05 -12.59 7.27
N GLN A 114 -9.31 -12.64 7.71
CA GLN A 114 -10.16 -13.83 7.70
C GLN A 114 -11.07 -13.87 6.46
N SER A 115 -11.09 -12.81 5.66
CA SER A 115 -11.88 -12.71 4.45
C SER A 115 -11.38 -13.66 3.36
N GLN A 116 -12.31 -14.21 2.56
CA GLN A 116 -11.97 -15.09 1.44
C GLN A 116 -11.21 -14.37 0.32
N VAL A 117 -11.32 -13.05 0.25
CA VAL A 117 -10.65 -12.21 -0.75
C VAL A 117 -9.29 -11.67 -0.27
N PHE A 118 -8.85 -12.03 0.95
CA PHE A 118 -7.52 -11.71 1.43
C PHE A 118 -6.45 -12.43 0.59
N PRO A 119 -5.34 -11.79 0.18
CA PRO A 119 -4.83 -10.45 0.52
C PRO A 119 -5.02 -9.40 -0.60
N ALA A 120 -6.19 -9.34 -1.26
CA ALA A 120 -6.45 -8.38 -2.33
C ALA A 120 -6.59 -6.95 -1.78
N SER A 121 -5.67 -6.05 -2.12
CA SER A 121 -5.65 -4.66 -1.66
C SER A 121 -6.91 -3.87 -2.03
N GLU A 122 -7.54 -4.23 -3.14
CA GLU A 122 -8.75 -3.58 -3.68
C GLU A 122 -9.98 -3.85 -2.81
N GLN A 123 -9.92 -4.87 -1.95
CA GLN A 123 -11.00 -5.30 -1.09
C GLN A 123 -10.78 -4.89 0.37
N ARG A 124 -9.80 -4.02 0.63
CA ARG A 124 -9.57 -3.46 1.97
C ARG A 124 -10.83 -2.74 2.48
N PRO A 125 -11.14 -2.83 3.79
CA PRO A 125 -12.22 -2.06 4.38
C PRO A 125 -12.03 -0.56 4.15
N VAL A 126 -13.05 0.09 3.58
CA VAL A 126 -13.04 1.53 3.31
C VAL A 126 -13.29 2.30 4.61
N ALA A 127 -12.45 3.30 4.89
CA ALA A 127 -12.63 4.17 6.04
C ALA A 127 -13.82 5.12 5.82
N PRO A 128 -14.63 5.39 6.86
CA PRO A 128 -15.63 6.46 6.85
C PRO A 128 -15.04 7.80 6.37
N SER A 129 -15.82 8.56 5.61
CA SER A 129 -15.35 9.81 4.97
C SER A 129 -14.81 10.84 5.98
N TRP A 130 -15.38 10.90 7.18
CA TRP A 130 -14.94 11.80 8.25
C TRP A 130 -13.58 11.38 8.87
N LEU A 131 -13.16 10.11 8.72
CA LEU A 131 -11.84 9.63 9.16
C LEU A 131 -10.72 9.95 8.16
N ALA A 132 -11.06 10.22 6.90
CA ALA A 132 -10.08 10.54 5.86
C ALA A 132 -9.25 11.82 6.18
N GLY A 133 -9.79 12.72 7.02
CA GLY A 133 -9.12 13.92 7.49
C GLY A 133 -8.46 13.83 8.87
N ALA A 134 -8.55 12.69 9.57
CA ALA A 134 -7.99 12.52 10.92
C ALA A 134 -6.49 12.16 10.93
N ALA A 135 -5.78 12.39 9.80
CA ALA A 135 -4.33 12.37 9.78
C ALA A 135 -3.83 13.62 10.53
N GLN A 136 -3.23 13.37 11.69
CA GLN A 136 -2.58 14.39 12.50
C GLN A 136 -1.25 14.81 11.89
#